data_AF-S2ZUE0-F1
#
_entry.id   AF-S2ZUE0-F1
#
_cell.length_a   1.000
_cell.length_b   1.000
_cell.length_c   1.000
_cell.angle_alpha   90.00
_cell.angle_beta   90.00
_cell.angle_gamma   90.00
#
_symmetry.space_group_name_H-M   'P 1'
#
loop_
_entity.id
_entity.type
_entity.pdbx_description
1 polymer ?
#
loop_
_entity_poly.entity_id
_entity_poly.type
_entity_poly.pdbx_seq_one_letter_code
_entity_poly.pdbx_strand_id
1 'polypeptide(L)'
;MENIIETCKSLDYSWLPPEIGNFKLNVTGPDEIVKAQETLAAGEAVLTLPLFHYENDLGWKWCALYDKEVEDYTVHVVMPLFTFVDISFVRQEFEPYWQGLQERCVQGLSKLLINSAENFTYTYMRKGLQNWDYESVMPAELEGFVRDITPKNAVRMINGSYIIGEYRKMDECTGLLLYYNEYRDEFFAELRYQNYPEIDHHLDAKSLDDLEHVLSEHLKNILCELNSRG
;
A
#
# COMPACT_ATOMS: atom_id res chain seq x y z
N MET A 1 24.00 8.80 -7.43
CA MET A 1 23.29 9.43 -6.29
C MET A 1 23.58 10.93 -6.21
N GLU A 2 24.83 11.39 -6.24
CA GLU A 2 25.16 12.83 -6.19
C GLU A 2 24.39 13.68 -7.23
N ASN A 3 24.38 13.27 -8.50
CA ASN A 3 23.62 13.96 -9.56
C ASN A 3 22.10 13.98 -9.31
N ILE A 4 21.58 12.94 -8.64
CA ILE A 4 20.15 12.84 -8.30
C ILE A 4 19.83 13.85 -7.20
N ILE A 5 20.65 13.88 -6.16
CA ILE A 5 20.54 14.85 -5.07
C ILE A 5 20.59 16.28 -5.59
N GLU A 6 21.49 16.59 -6.53
CA GLU A 6 21.57 17.92 -7.11
C GLU A 6 20.30 18.29 -7.89
N THR A 7 19.78 17.36 -8.70
CA THR A 7 18.49 17.52 -9.40
C THR A 7 17.36 17.83 -8.43
N CYS A 8 17.32 17.17 -7.27
CA CYS A 8 16.26 17.33 -6.28
C CYS A 8 16.25 18.70 -5.54
N LYS A 9 17.36 19.46 -5.55
CA LYS A 9 17.45 20.74 -4.82
C LYS A 9 16.58 21.86 -5.38
N SER A 10 16.23 21.79 -6.66
CA SER A 10 15.54 22.87 -7.38
C SER A 10 14.19 22.45 -7.94
N LEU A 11 13.55 21.44 -7.33
CA LEU A 11 12.26 20.95 -7.80
C LEU A 11 11.15 21.95 -7.50
N ASP A 12 10.31 22.21 -8.51
CA ASP A 12 9.11 23.02 -8.37
C ASP A 12 7.92 22.14 -8.00
N TYR A 13 7.48 22.24 -6.75
CA TYR A 13 6.34 21.51 -6.21
C TYR A 13 5.02 22.29 -6.32
N SER A 14 5.00 23.48 -6.93
CA SER A 14 3.82 24.36 -6.94
C SER A 14 2.60 23.79 -7.68
N TRP A 15 2.81 22.79 -8.54
CA TRP A 15 1.74 22.09 -9.27
C TRP A 15 1.05 21.00 -8.44
N LEU A 16 1.61 20.60 -7.29
CA LEU A 16 1.02 19.58 -6.42
C LEU A 16 -0.09 20.20 -5.56
N PRO A 17 -1.31 19.63 -5.58
CA PRO A 17 -2.35 20.02 -4.63
C PRO A 17 -1.88 19.77 -3.18
N PRO A 18 -2.19 20.66 -2.22
CA PRO A 18 -1.84 20.42 -0.81
C PRO A 18 -2.56 19.19 -0.23
N GLU A 19 -3.73 18.83 -0.79
CA GLU A 19 -4.54 17.69 -0.38
C GLU A 19 -5.16 16.99 -1.60
N ILE A 20 -5.28 15.67 -1.53
CA ILE A 20 -6.01 14.82 -2.49
C ILE A 20 -6.87 13.85 -1.68
N GLY A 21 -8.18 14.05 -1.66
CA GLY A 21 -9.08 13.31 -0.78
C GLY A 21 -8.71 13.53 0.69
N ASN A 22 -8.41 12.44 1.41
CA ASN A 22 -7.93 12.48 2.81
C ASN A 22 -6.40 12.43 2.94
N PHE A 23 -5.65 12.53 1.84
CA PHE A 23 -4.20 12.55 1.87
C PHE A 23 -3.66 13.98 1.82
N LYS A 24 -2.64 14.26 2.62
CA LYS A 24 -1.94 15.54 2.72
C LYS A 24 -0.55 15.44 2.10
N LEU A 25 -0.15 16.49 1.39
CA LEU A 25 1.16 16.59 0.75
C LEU A 25 2.27 16.86 1.77
N ASN A 26 3.36 16.12 1.65
CA ASN A 26 4.65 16.38 2.28
C ASN A 26 5.74 16.40 1.20
N VAL A 27 6.43 17.53 1.04
CA VAL A 27 7.54 17.65 0.08
C VAL A 27 8.87 17.42 0.78
N THR A 28 9.83 16.84 0.06
CA THR A 28 11.20 16.70 0.58
C THR A 28 11.82 18.06 0.79
N GLY A 29 12.09 18.38 2.05
CA GLY A 29 12.72 19.64 2.44
C GLY A 29 14.24 19.63 2.27
N PRO A 30 14.89 20.81 2.40
CA PRO A 30 16.34 20.93 2.35
C PRO A 30 17.06 20.02 3.36
N ASP A 31 16.46 19.79 4.53
CA ASP A 31 17.07 18.98 5.59
C ASP A 31 17.25 17.50 5.19
N GLU A 32 16.27 16.92 4.47
CA GLU A 32 16.39 15.54 3.99
C GLU A 32 17.46 15.41 2.91
N ILE A 33 17.59 16.43 2.05
CA ILE A 33 18.65 16.52 1.05
C ILE A 33 20.02 16.61 1.73
N VAL A 34 20.17 17.48 2.73
CA VAL A 34 21.42 17.63 3.49
C VAL A 34 21.76 16.32 4.18
N LYS A 35 20.81 15.66 4.83
CA LYS A 35 21.01 14.35 5.46
C LYS A 35 21.50 13.31 4.46
N ALA A 36 20.90 13.24 3.27
CA ALA A 36 21.37 12.33 2.22
C ALA A 36 22.81 12.64 1.78
N GLN A 37 23.18 13.92 1.68
CA GLN A 37 24.56 14.33 1.36
C GLN A 37 25.55 13.94 2.47
N GLU A 38 25.18 14.15 3.73
CA GLU A 38 26.00 13.79 4.89
C GLU A 38 26.21 12.28 4.99
N THR A 39 25.16 11.47 4.76
CA THR A 39 25.24 10.01 4.69
C THR A 39 26.21 9.57 3.59
N LEU A 40 26.12 10.14 2.39
CA LEU A 40 27.08 9.83 1.31
C LEU A 40 28.51 10.25 1.68
N ALA A 41 28.70 11.42 2.29
CA ALA A 41 30.01 11.91 2.71
C ALA A 41 30.64 11.04 3.80
N ALA A 42 29.82 10.41 4.65
CA ALA A 42 30.24 9.42 5.63
C ALA A 42 30.60 8.05 5.02
N GLY A 43 30.43 7.86 3.72
CA GLY A 43 30.66 6.58 3.02
C GLY A 43 29.52 5.57 3.21
N GLU A 44 28.38 6.02 3.72
CA GLU A 44 27.18 5.19 3.90
C GLU A 44 26.30 5.21 2.65
N ALA A 45 25.55 4.14 2.44
CA ALA A 45 24.66 4.02 1.29
C ALA A 45 23.34 4.77 1.54
N VAL A 46 22.99 5.67 0.62
CA VAL A 46 21.62 6.21 0.51
C VAL A 46 20.87 5.31 -0.46
N LEU A 47 19.89 4.55 0.06
CA LEU A 47 19.11 3.59 -0.73
C LEU A 47 17.94 4.23 -1.44
N THR A 48 17.32 5.24 -0.81
CA THR A 48 16.21 5.98 -1.42
C THR A 48 16.41 7.47 -1.19
N LEU A 49 15.93 8.27 -2.14
CA LEU A 49 15.83 9.71 -2.01
C LEU A 49 14.37 10.11 -2.28
N PRO A 50 13.58 10.44 -1.25
CA PRO A 50 12.20 10.89 -1.45
C PRO A 50 12.18 12.23 -2.18
N LEU A 51 11.18 12.45 -3.04
CA LEU A 51 10.89 13.74 -3.67
C LEU A 51 9.71 14.42 -3.00
N PHE A 52 8.61 13.68 -2.81
CA PHE A 52 7.45 14.06 -2.03
C PHE A 52 6.60 12.82 -1.74
N HIS A 53 5.68 12.93 -0.80
CA HIS A 53 4.66 11.92 -0.62
C HIS A 53 3.33 12.54 -0.19
N TYR A 54 2.27 11.79 -0.45
CA TYR A 54 0.95 12.04 0.14
C TYR A 54 0.71 11.04 1.25
N GLU A 55 0.25 11.48 2.42
CA GLU A 55 -0.03 10.61 3.58
C GLU A 55 -1.41 10.90 4.16
N ASN A 56 -2.11 9.86 4.64
CA ASN A 56 -3.36 9.99 5.37
C ASN A 56 -3.19 9.62 6.86
N ASP A 57 -4.24 9.87 7.66
CA ASP A 57 -4.21 9.60 9.10
C ASP A 57 -4.18 8.10 9.47
N LEU A 58 -4.32 7.20 8.49
CA LEU A 58 -4.21 5.75 8.64
C LEU A 58 -2.75 5.26 8.46
N GLY A 59 -1.83 6.16 8.10
CA GLY A 59 -0.43 5.84 7.82
C GLY A 59 -0.19 5.29 6.41
N TRP A 60 -1.17 5.43 5.51
CA TRP A 60 -0.99 5.08 4.11
C TRP A 60 -0.23 6.20 3.42
N LYS A 61 0.74 5.86 2.58
CA LYS A 61 1.55 6.83 1.85
C LYS A 61 1.66 6.48 0.38
N TRP A 62 1.69 7.51 -0.45
CA TRP A 62 2.02 7.42 -1.87
C TRP A 62 3.26 8.28 -2.11
N CYS A 63 4.40 7.64 -2.28
CA CYS A 63 5.72 8.24 -2.17
C CYS A 63 6.42 8.28 -3.53
N ALA A 64 6.60 9.47 -4.09
CA ALA A 64 7.47 9.69 -5.24
C ALA A 64 8.92 9.75 -4.76
N LEU A 65 9.80 8.87 -5.27
CA LEU A 65 11.19 8.76 -4.83
C LEU A 65 12.12 8.30 -5.95
N TYR A 66 13.42 8.50 -5.76
CA TYR A 66 14.45 7.76 -6.49
C TYR A 66 14.88 6.55 -5.64
N ASP A 67 14.89 5.37 -6.25
CA ASP A 67 15.29 4.11 -5.64
C ASP A 67 16.65 3.67 -6.21
N LYS A 68 17.66 3.62 -5.34
CA LYS A 68 19.03 3.28 -5.72
C LYS A 68 19.22 1.78 -5.97
N GLU A 69 18.41 0.92 -5.36
CA GLU A 69 18.55 -0.53 -5.51
C GLU A 69 18.20 -0.97 -6.93
N VAL A 70 17.19 -0.34 -7.53
CA VAL A 70 16.77 -0.58 -8.92
C VAL A 70 17.26 0.49 -9.91
N GLU A 71 17.90 1.54 -9.41
CA GLU A 71 18.41 2.70 -10.17
C GLU A 71 17.34 3.46 -10.97
N ASP A 72 16.10 3.44 -10.49
CA ASP A 72 14.93 4.06 -11.13
C ASP A 72 14.28 5.11 -10.24
N TYR A 73 13.58 6.06 -10.85
CA TYR A 73 12.55 6.84 -10.19
C TYR A 73 11.27 6.02 -10.13
N THR A 74 10.68 5.92 -8.95
CA THR A 74 9.56 5.02 -8.65
C THR A 74 8.51 5.72 -7.81
N VAL A 75 7.34 5.10 -7.73
CA VAL A 75 6.29 5.49 -6.77
C VAL A 75 6.08 4.31 -5.85
N HIS A 76 6.30 4.49 -4.56
CA HIS A 76 6.06 3.47 -3.55
C HIS A 76 4.72 3.75 -2.87
N VAL A 77 3.86 2.75 -2.83
CA VAL A 77 2.63 2.76 -2.05
C VAL A 77 2.93 2.02 -0.76
N VAL A 78 2.96 2.77 0.34
CA VAL A 78 3.29 2.27 1.68
C VAL A 78 2.02 2.18 2.47
N MET A 79 1.76 1.01 3.04
CA MET A 79 0.60 0.71 3.87
C MET A 79 1.12 0.06 5.16
N PRO A 80 0.32 0.00 6.23
CA PRO A 80 0.80 -0.44 7.55
C PRO A 80 1.43 -1.84 7.55
N LEU A 81 0.87 -2.77 6.78
CA LEU A 81 1.36 -4.15 6.69
C LEU A 81 2.13 -4.47 5.42
N PHE A 82 2.11 -3.61 4.39
CA PHE A 82 2.74 -3.94 3.11
C PHE A 82 3.20 -2.70 2.35
N THR A 83 4.11 -2.91 1.40
CA THR A 83 4.58 -1.86 0.49
C THR A 83 4.73 -2.46 -0.90
N PHE A 84 4.37 -1.71 -1.93
CA PHE A 84 4.58 -2.10 -3.32
C PHE A 84 4.89 -0.89 -4.19
N VAL A 85 5.43 -1.16 -5.39
CA VAL A 85 5.74 -0.13 -6.37
C VAL A 85 4.60 0.01 -7.37
N ASP A 86 4.12 1.24 -7.59
CA ASP A 86 3.26 1.56 -8.72
C ASP A 86 4.10 1.64 -10.00
N ILE A 87 4.13 0.50 -10.71
CA ILE A 87 4.93 0.32 -11.92
C ILE A 87 4.58 1.29 -13.04
N SER A 88 3.40 1.94 -13.00
CA SER A 88 2.98 2.89 -14.04
C SER A 88 3.84 4.17 -14.08
N PHE A 89 4.56 4.46 -12.99
CA PHE A 89 5.45 5.60 -12.82
C PHE A 89 6.95 5.26 -12.89
N VAL A 90 7.35 4.00 -13.04
CA VAL A 90 8.78 3.62 -13.05
C VAL A 90 9.50 4.20 -14.27
N ARG A 91 10.58 4.96 -14.05
CA ARG A 91 11.39 5.61 -15.10
C ARG A 91 12.85 5.69 -14.69
N GLN A 92 13.77 5.43 -15.62
CA GLN A 92 15.21 5.61 -15.39
C GLN A 92 15.63 7.09 -15.32
N GLU A 93 14.98 7.93 -16.13
CA GLU A 93 15.34 9.34 -16.28
C GLU A 93 14.36 10.26 -15.52
N PHE A 94 14.89 11.34 -14.95
CA PHE A 94 14.13 12.29 -14.13
C PHE A 94 13.04 13.02 -14.92
N GLU A 95 13.38 13.56 -16.09
CA GLU A 95 12.46 14.40 -16.86
C GLU A 95 11.15 13.67 -17.26
N PRO A 96 11.19 12.47 -17.87
CA PRO A 96 9.95 11.73 -18.18
C PRO A 96 9.22 11.24 -16.92
N TYR A 97 9.93 11.02 -15.81
CA TYR A 97 9.30 10.72 -14.53
C TYR A 97 8.49 11.91 -14.01
N TRP A 98 9.11 13.08 -13.96
CA TRP A 98 8.51 14.30 -13.44
C TRP A 98 7.30 14.75 -14.27
N GLN A 99 7.41 14.70 -15.59
CA GLN A 99 6.27 14.97 -16.49
C GLN A 99 5.13 13.97 -16.27
N GLY A 100 5.45 12.68 -16.13
CA GLY A 100 4.46 11.65 -15.85
C GLY A 100 3.74 11.86 -14.51
N LEU A 101 4.44 12.36 -13.49
CA LEU A 101 3.85 12.76 -12.21
C LEU A 101 2.93 13.98 -12.37
N GLN A 102 3.36 15.02 -13.08
CA GLN A 102 2.54 16.22 -13.34
C GLN A 102 1.23 15.88 -14.04
N GLU A 103 1.26 14.96 -15.00
CA GLU A 103 0.08 14.54 -15.75
C GLU A 103 -0.87 13.65 -14.94
N ARG A 104 -0.34 12.77 -14.07
CA ARG A 104 -1.10 11.62 -13.57
C ARG A 104 -1.07 11.41 -12.06
N CYS A 105 -0.30 12.17 -11.27
CA CYS A 105 -0.19 11.97 -9.82
C CYS A 105 -1.56 11.95 -9.13
N VAL A 106 -2.37 12.98 -9.36
CA VAL A 106 -3.72 13.08 -8.76
C VAL A 106 -4.59 11.89 -9.14
N GLN A 107 -4.60 11.53 -10.42
CA GLN A 107 -5.40 10.41 -10.91
C GLN A 107 -4.88 9.06 -10.39
N GLY A 108 -3.56 8.87 -10.34
CA GLY A 108 -2.90 7.65 -9.87
C GLY A 108 -3.22 7.38 -8.41
N LEU A 109 -2.97 8.36 -7.53
CA LEU A 109 -3.34 8.28 -6.11
C LEU A 109 -4.84 8.08 -5.93
N SER A 110 -5.66 8.89 -6.61
CA SER A 110 -7.11 8.84 -6.44
C SER A 110 -7.67 7.48 -6.84
N LYS A 111 -7.33 6.97 -8.02
CA LYS A 111 -7.82 5.67 -8.47
C LYS A 111 -7.33 4.52 -7.61
N LEU A 112 -6.12 4.59 -7.08
CA LEU A 112 -5.55 3.47 -6.34
C LEU A 112 -6.06 3.39 -4.91
N LEU A 113 -6.15 4.52 -4.19
CA LEU A 113 -6.36 4.53 -2.74
C LEU A 113 -7.63 5.26 -2.27
N ILE A 114 -8.23 6.15 -3.09
CA ILE A 114 -9.37 6.98 -2.67
C ILE A 114 -10.67 6.48 -3.32
N ASN A 115 -10.66 6.39 -4.64
CA ASN A 115 -11.73 5.87 -5.48
C ASN A 115 -11.37 4.48 -6.01
N SER A 116 -10.90 3.58 -5.13
CA SER A 116 -10.39 2.26 -5.54
C SER A 116 -11.39 1.39 -6.29
N ALA A 117 -12.69 1.65 -6.11
CA ALA A 117 -13.76 1.02 -6.89
C ALA A 117 -13.64 1.28 -8.41
N GLU A 118 -13.01 2.38 -8.85
CA GLU A 118 -12.74 2.63 -10.28
C GLU A 118 -11.75 1.60 -10.88
N ASN A 119 -10.98 0.91 -10.04
CA ASN A 119 -10.04 -0.12 -10.45
C ASN A 119 -10.60 -1.54 -10.39
N PHE A 120 -11.85 -1.73 -9.95
CA PHE A 120 -12.48 -3.04 -9.88
C PHE A 120 -12.72 -3.60 -11.29
N THR A 121 -12.15 -4.77 -11.55
CA THR A 121 -12.34 -5.47 -12.81
C THR A 121 -13.73 -6.08 -12.91
N TYR A 122 -14.13 -6.43 -14.13
CA TYR A 122 -15.35 -7.21 -14.35
C TYR A 122 -15.35 -8.51 -13.53
N THR A 123 -14.20 -9.18 -13.38
CA THR A 123 -14.08 -10.40 -12.59
C THR A 123 -14.37 -10.14 -11.11
N TYR A 124 -13.76 -9.10 -10.53
CA TYR A 124 -14.03 -8.67 -9.16
C TYR A 124 -15.52 -8.36 -8.95
N MET A 125 -16.11 -7.60 -9.88
CA MET A 125 -17.52 -7.23 -9.81
C MET A 125 -18.47 -8.42 -9.93
N ARG A 126 -18.15 -9.36 -10.82
CA ARG A 126 -18.93 -10.59 -11.02
C ARG A 126 -18.82 -11.53 -9.83
N LYS A 127 -17.70 -11.52 -9.10
CA LYS A 127 -17.55 -12.27 -7.85
C LYS A 127 -18.50 -11.79 -6.76
N GLY A 128 -18.96 -10.53 -6.83
CA GLY A 128 -19.91 -9.93 -5.90
C GLY A 128 -19.27 -9.17 -4.73
N LEU A 129 -17.93 -9.07 -4.70
CA LEU A 129 -17.16 -8.51 -3.59
C LEU A 129 -17.52 -7.05 -3.24
N GLN A 130 -17.80 -6.23 -4.24
CA GLN A 130 -18.20 -4.83 -4.09
C GLN A 130 -19.57 -4.66 -3.39
N ASN A 131 -20.41 -5.69 -3.45
CA ASN A 131 -21.75 -5.69 -2.86
C ASN A 131 -21.86 -6.62 -1.63
N TRP A 132 -20.76 -7.25 -1.24
CA TRP A 132 -20.72 -8.22 -0.16
C TRP A 132 -20.97 -7.55 1.20
N ASP A 133 -21.88 -8.12 2.00
CA ASP A 133 -22.15 -7.70 3.37
C ASP A 133 -21.22 -8.38 4.37
N TYR A 134 -19.96 -7.97 4.32
CA TYR A 134 -18.88 -8.57 5.08
C TYR A 134 -18.91 -8.25 6.59
N GLU A 135 -19.74 -7.32 7.06
CA GLU A 135 -19.62 -6.81 8.45
C GLU A 135 -19.92 -7.85 9.51
N SER A 136 -20.75 -8.85 9.18
CA SER A 136 -21.09 -9.95 10.08
C SER A 136 -19.92 -10.91 10.35
N VAL A 137 -19.02 -11.08 9.37
CA VAL A 137 -17.89 -12.02 9.43
C VAL A 137 -16.54 -11.30 9.58
N MET A 138 -16.49 -10.02 9.21
CA MET A 138 -15.37 -9.13 9.42
C MET A 138 -15.89 -7.90 10.19
N PRO A 139 -15.88 -7.88 11.53
CA PRO A 139 -16.22 -6.68 12.29
C PRO A 139 -15.16 -5.58 12.15
N ALA A 140 -15.48 -4.34 12.55
CA ALA A 140 -14.53 -3.22 12.48
C ALA A 140 -13.32 -3.38 13.42
N GLU A 141 -13.52 -4.06 14.55
CA GLU A 141 -12.48 -4.41 15.52
C GLU A 141 -12.64 -5.88 15.93
N LEU A 142 -11.53 -6.60 16.06
CA LEU A 142 -11.51 -8.00 16.49
C LEU A 142 -10.18 -8.33 17.17
N GLU A 143 -10.22 -8.87 18.39
CA GLU A 143 -9.03 -9.30 19.15
C GLU A 143 -7.92 -8.23 19.28
N GLY A 144 -8.30 -6.94 19.31
CA GLY A 144 -7.36 -5.82 19.39
C GLY A 144 -6.79 -5.35 18.05
N PHE A 145 -7.22 -5.93 16.94
CA PHE A 145 -6.92 -5.47 15.59
C PHE A 145 -8.05 -4.58 15.06
N VAL A 146 -7.68 -3.56 14.31
CA VAL A 146 -8.59 -2.64 13.63
C VAL A 146 -8.62 -3.00 12.15
N ARG A 147 -9.82 -3.06 11.59
CA ARG A 147 -10.01 -3.27 10.15
C ARG A 147 -9.87 -1.96 9.38
N ASP A 148 -8.99 -1.95 8.39
CA ASP A 148 -8.66 -0.75 7.61
C ASP A 148 -9.12 -0.88 6.13
N ILE A 149 -8.65 -1.94 5.46
CA ILE A 149 -9.09 -2.27 4.10
C ILE A 149 -10.31 -3.20 4.14
N THR A 150 -11.24 -3.00 3.21
CA THR A 150 -12.48 -3.76 3.05
C THR A 150 -12.74 -4.10 1.58
N PRO A 151 -13.65 -5.03 1.28
CA PRO A 151 -14.04 -5.35 -0.10
C PRO A 151 -14.58 -4.16 -0.90
N LYS A 152 -15.07 -3.10 -0.25
CA LYS A 152 -15.60 -1.88 -0.89
C LYS A 152 -14.52 -0.88 -1.28
N ASN A 153 -13.36 -0.92 -0.62
CA ASN A 153 -12.21 -0.06 -0.90
C ASN A 153 -10.94 -0.87 -1.20
N ALA A 154 -11.09 -2.09 -1.72
CA ALA A 154 -10.01 -3.04 -1.97
C ALA A 154 -8.88 -2.45 -2.84
N VAL A 155 -7.64 -2.79 -2.51
CA VAL A 155 -6.46 -2.28 -3.20
C VAL A 155 -6.00 -3.28 -4.26
N ARG A 156 -5.94 -2.85 -5.52
CA ARG A 156 -5.52 -3.70 -6.63
C ARG A 156 -3.99 -3.77 -6.72
N MET A 157 -3.47 -4.99 -6.82
CA MET A 157 -2.06 -5.30 -7.01
C MET A 157 -1.76 -5.67 -8.47
N ILE A 158 -0.48 -5.59 -8.86
CA ILE A 158 -0.03 -5.84 -10.24
C ILE A 158 -0.18 -7.30 -10.71
N ASN A 159 -0.23 -8.26 -9.77
CA ASN A 159 -0.27 -9.70 -10.06
C ASN A 159 -1.70 -10.28 -10.15
N GLY A 160 -2.70 -9.41 -10.36
CA GLY A 160 -4.12 -9.78 -10.38
C GLY A 160 -4.73 -10.02 -9.00
N SER A 161 -3.98 -9.80 -7.92
CA SER A 161 -4.53 -9.86 -6.57
C SER A 161 -5.17 -8.52 -6.18
N TYR A 162 -6.20 -8.60 -5.35
CA TYR A 162 -6.74 -7.48 -4.59
C TYR A 162 -6.50 -7.79 -3.12
N ILE A 163 -6.06 -6.79 -2.36
CA ILE A 163 -6.20 -6.84 -0.91
C ILE A 163 -7.62 -6.39 -0.61
N ILE A 164 -8.44 -7.34 -0.20
CA ILE A 164 -9.88 -7.15 0.05
C ILE A 164 -10.18 -7.00 1.54
N GLY A 165 -9.18 -7.18 2.41
CA GLY A 165 -9.32 -7.05 3.84
C GLY A 165 -7.98 -6.83 4.50
N GLU A 166 -7.95 -5.98 5.53
CA GLU A 166 -6.80 -5.82 6.40
C GLU A 166 -7.28 -5.74 7.85
N TYR A 167 -6.69 -6.54 8.72
CA TYR A 167 -6.73 -6.34 10.18
C TYR A 167 -5.33 -6.00 10.65
N ARG A 168 -5.14 -4.81 11.19
CA ARG A 168 -3.85 -4.35 11.69
C ARG A 168 -3.90 -4.10 13.18
N LYS A 169 -2.79 -4.38 13.85
CA LYS A 169 -2.55 -3.86 15.18
C LYS A 169 -2.02 -2.43 15.04
N MET A 170 -2.55 -1.50 15.81
CA MET A 170 -2.08 -0.11 15.74
C MET A 170 -0.62 -0.04 16.20
N ASP A 171 0.15 0.82 15.55
CA ASP A 171 1.58 1.07 15.84
C ASP A 171 2.53 -0.16 15.74
N GLU A 172 2.05 -1.28 15.21
CA GLU A 172 2.84 -2.49 14.96
C GLU A 172 2.68 -2.95 13.51
N CYS A 173 3.75 -3.47 12.89
CA CYS A 173 3.67 -4.17 11.60
C CYS A 173 3.19 -5.61 11.79
N THR A 174 2.08 -5.78 12.51
CA THR A 174 1.48 -7.08 12.86
C THR A 174 0.01 -7.08 12.47
N GLY A 175 -0.45 -8.11 11.78
CA GLY A 175 -1.82 -8.18 11.28
C GLY A 175 -2.08 -9.29 10.29
N LEU A 176 -3.19 -9.17 9.59
CA LEU A 176 -3.68 -10.10 8.58
C LEU A 176 -4.09 -9.33 7.33
N LEU A 177 -3.65 -9.82 6.17
CA LEU A 177 -4.06 -9.36 4.85
C LEU A 177 -4.88 -10.45 4.18
N LEU A 178 -6.11 -10.12 3.78
CA LEU A 178 -7.00 -11.01 3.04
C LEU A 178 -6.96 -10.63 1.55
N TYR A 179 -6.74 -11.62 0.70
CA TYR A 179 -6.59 -11.43 -0.73
C TYR A 179 -7.69 -12.10 -1.53
N TYR A 180 -7.98 -11.53 -2.71
CA TYR A 180 -8.65 -12.22 -3.81
C TYR A 180 -7.80 -12.13 -5.07
N ASN A 181 -7.42 -13.27 -5.66
CA ASN A 181 -6.70 -13.30 -6.93
C ASN A 181 -7.64 -13.59 -8.10
N GLU A 182 -7.75 -12.66 -9.03
CA GLU A 182 -8.69 -12.76 -10.16
C GLU A 182 -8.26 -13.78 -11.22
N TYR A 183 -6.96 -14.12 -11.29
CA TYR A 183 -6.43 -15.08 -12.27
C TYR A 183 -6.58 -16.53 -11.79
N ARG A 184 -6.42 -16.76 -10.50
CA ARG A 184 -6.59 -18.07 -9.84
C ARG A 184 -8.00 -18.30 -9.31
N ASP A 185 -8.81 -17.24 -9.33
CA ASP A 185 -10.17 -17.18 -8.76
C ASP A 185 -10.24 -17.77 -7.35
N GLU A 186 -9.38 -17.27 -6.46
CA GLU A 186 -9.24 -17.78 -5.09
C GLU A 186 -8.99 -16.68 -4.07
N PHE A 187 -9.42 -16.95 -2.85
CA PHE A 187 -9.13 -16.19 -1.66
C PHE A 187 -8.04 -16.89 -0.86
N PHE A 188 -7.19 -16.10 -0.22
CA PHE A 188 -6.11 -16.58 0.66
C PHE A 188 -5.71 -15.46 1.62
N ALA A 189 -5.01 -15.80 2.70
CA ALA A 189 -4.56 -14.85 3.70
C ALA A 189 -3.04 -14.90 3.93
N GLU A 190 -2.48 -13.74 4.26
CA GLU A 190 -1.11 -13.60 4.77
C GLU A 190 -1.19 -12.99 6.17
N LEU A 191 -0.55 -13.64 7.14
CA LEU A 191 -0.27 -13.06 8.45
C LEU A 191 1.05 -12.30 8.38
N ARG A 192 1.10 -11.20 9.12
CA ARG A 192 2.32 -10.45 9.37
C ARG A 192 2.56 -10.41 10.86
N TYR A 193 3.75 -10.79 11.30
CA TYR A 193 4.19 -10.61 12.68
C TYR A 193 5.48 -9.81 12.68
N GLN A 194 5.45 -8.57 13.20
CA GLN A 194 6.61 -7.67 13.18
C GLN A 194 7.28 -7.57 11.80
N ASN A 195 6.45 -7.43 10.75
CA ASN A 195 6.83 -7.39 9.34
C ASN A 195 7.33 -8.71 8.73
N TYR A 196 7.33 -9.83 9.46
CA TYR A 196 7.61 -11.16 8.90
C TYR A 196 6.32 -11.78 8.33
N PRO A 197 6.29 -12.15 7.03
CA PRO A 197 5.13 -12.75 6.41
C PRO A 197 5.04 -14.25 6.71
N GLU A 198 3.82 -14.73 6.93
CA GLU A 198 3.45 -16.14 7.11
C GLU A 198 2.15 -16.40 6.34
N ILE A 199 2.10 -17.47 5.54
CA ILE A 199 0.89 -17.82 4.79
C ILE A 199 -0.06 -18.56 5.72
N ASP A 200 -1.32 -18.13 5.76
CA ASP A 200 -2.40 -18.85 6.44
C ASP A 200 -3.30 -19.52 5.41
N HIS A 201 -3.48 -20.84 5.57
CA HIS A 201 -4.30 -21.67 4.69
C HIS A 201 -5.71 -21.92 5.23
N HIS A 202 -6.02 -21.50 6.46
CA HIS A 202 -7.35 -21.70 7.04
C HIS A 202 -8.41 -20.83 6.37
N LEU A 203 -7.99 -19.69 5.82
CA LEU A 203 -8.86 -18.77 5.09
C LEU A 203 -8.85 -18.97 3.56
N ASP A 204 -8.26 -20.06 3.06
CA ASP A 204 -8.29 -20.38 1.65
C ASP A 204 -9.72 -20.74 1.20
N ALA A 205 -10.24 -20.04 0.19
CA ALA A 205 -11.60 -20.24 -0.30
C ALA A 205 -11.69 -20.02 -1.82
N LYS A 206 -12.72 -20.61 -2.45
CA LYS A 206 -13.00 -20.44 -3.89
C LYS A 206 -14.28 -19.68 -4.17
N SER A 207 -15.25 -19.66 -3.25
CA SER A 207 -16.49 -18.90 -3.38
C SER A 207 -16.65 -17.89 -2.24
N LEU A 208 -17.58 -16.93 -2.38
CA LEU A 208 -17.88 -16.00 -1.29
C LEU A 208 -18.53 -16.72 -0.11
N ASP A 209 -19.42 -17.68 -0.36
CA ASP A 209 -20.06 -18.48 0.69
C ASP A 209 -19.02 -19.27 1.49
N ASP A 210 -18.04 -19.89 0.81
CA ASP A 210 -16.94 -20.58 1.48
C ASP A 210 -16.07 -19.59 2.28
N LEU A 211 -15.79 -18.41 1.72
CA LEU A 211 -15.02 -17.37 2.39
C LEU A 211 -15.72 -16.89 3.67
N GLU A 212 -17.03 -16.63 3.62
CA GLU A 212 -17.83 -16.27 4.79
C GLU A 212 -17.77 -17.36 5.87
N HIS A 213 -17.86 -18.62 5.45
CA HIS A 213 -17.79 -19.76 6.36
C HIS A 213 -16.44 -19.83 7.08
N VAL A 214 -15.32 -19.82 6.34
CA VAL A 214 -13.97 -19.92 6.93
C VAL A 214 -13.62 -18.69 7.77
N LEU A 215 -14.05 -17.48 7.38
CA LEU A 215 -13.86 -16.28 8.20
C LEU A 215 -14.63 -16.38 9.52
N SER A 216 -15.89 -16.83 9.47
CA SER A 216 -16.71 -17.01 10.68
C SER A 216 -16.12 -18.05 11.63
N GLU A 217 -15.49 -19.09 11.11
CA GLU A 217 -14.92 -20.18 11.90
C GLU A 217 -13.54 -19.85 12.46
N HIS A 218 -12.68 -19.21 11.68
CA HIS A 218 -11.24 -19.15 11.97
C HIS A 218 -10.71 -17.75 12.29
N LEU A 219 -11.29 -16.67 11.76
CA LEU A 219 -10.70 -15.32 11.82
C LEU A 219 -10.40 -14.88 13.26
N LYS A 220 -11.35 -15.08 14.18
CA LYS A 220 -11.19 -14.72 15.59
C LYS A 220 -10.02 -15.48 16.24
N ASN A 221 -9.94 -16.79 16.02
CA ASN A 221 -8.89 -17.61 16.60
C ASN A 221 -7.52 -17.24 16.04
N ILE A 222 -7.42 -17.02 14.72
CA ILE A 222 -6.19 -16.58 14.04
C ILE A 222 -5.68 -15.27 14.64
N LEU A 223 -6.54 -14.26 14.78
CA LEU A 223 -6.14 -12.96 15.35
C LEU A 223 -5.78 -13.07 16.84
N CYS A 224 -6.51 -13.88 17.62
CA CYS A 224 -6.19 -14.15 19.02
C CYS A 224 -4.81 -14.80 19.19
N GLU A 225 -4.50 -15.81 18.36
CA GLU A 225 -3.20 -16.45 18.33
C GLU A 225 -2.10 -15.47 17.93
N LEU A 226 -2.33 -14.67 16.89
CA LEU A 226 -1.37 -13.67 16.43
C LEU A 226 -1.04 -12.64 17.52
N ASN A 227 -2.04 -12.22 18.30
CA ASN A 227 -1.84 -11.30 19.42
C ASN A 227 -1.08 -11.95 20.60
N SER A 228 -1.23 -13.27 20.76
CA SER A 228 -0.63 -14.03 21.87
C SER A 228 0.82 -14.44 21.63
N ARG A 229 1.40 -14.14 20.46
CA ARG A 229 2.80 -14.46 20.10
C ARG A 229 3.85 -13.54 20.75
N GLY A 230 3.43 -12.67 21.66
CA GLY A 230 4.28 -11.74 22.43
C GLY A 230 5.16 -12.41 23.48
#